data_AF-A0AAP3A2R5-F1
#
_entry.id   AF-A0AAP3A2R5-F1
#
_cell.length_a   1.000
_cell.length_b   1.000
_cell.length_c   1.000
_cell.angle_alpha   90.00
_cell.angle_beta   90.00
_cell.angle_gamma   90.00
#
_symmetry.space_group_name_H-M   'P 1'
#
loop_
_entity.id
_entity.type
_entity.pdbx_description
1 polymer ?
#
loop_
_entity_poly.entity_id
_entity_poly.type
_entity_poly.pdbx_seq_one_letter_code
_entity_poly.pdbx_strand_id
1 'polypeptide(L)'
;LKSVALAAQAIQAGQAQSIVAGGMENMSLAPYLLDAKARSGYRLGDGQVYDVILRDGLMCATHGYHMGITAENVAKEYGITREMQDELALHSQRKAAAAIESGAFTAEIVPVNVVTRKKTFVFSQDEFPKANSTAEALGALRPAFDKAGTVTAGNASGINDGAAALVIMEESAALAAGLTPLARIKS
;
A
#
# COMPACT_ATOMS: atom_id res chain seq x y z
N LEU A 1 -8.53 4.71 3.16
CA LEU A 1 -9.53 5.53 2.42
C LEU A 1 -10.97 5.28 2.87
N LYS A 2 -11.50 4.05 2.81
CA LYS A 2 -12.91 3.77 3.21
C LYS A 2 -13.24 4.22 4.63
N SER A 3 -12.32 4.08 5.59
CA SER A 3 -12.44 4.59 6.96
C SER A 3 -12.70 6.10 7.02
N VAL A 4 -12.06 6.90 6.17
CA VAL A 4 -12.29 8.36 6.08
C VAL A 4 -13.70 8.66 5.58
N ALA A 5 -14.18 7.93 4.59
CA ALA A 5 -15.55 8.08 4.10
C ALA A 5 -16.59 7.71 5.17
N LEU A 6 -16.35 6.63 5.92
CA LEU A 6 -17.22 6.24 7.05
C LEU A 6 -17.20 7.28 8.17
N ALA A 7 -16.03 7.87 8.47
CA ALA A 7 -15.92 8.95 9.44
C ALA A 7 -16.74 10.19 9.01
N ALA A 8 -16.61 10.59 7.73
CA ALA A 8 -17.39 11.69 7.19
C ALA A 8 -18.91 11.41 7.27
N GLN A 9 -19.34 10.19 6.93
CA GLN A 9 -20.75 9.78 7.01
C GLN A 9 -21.28 9.82 8.45
N ALA A 10 -20.51 9.32 9.43
CA ALA A 10 -20.92 9.34 10.83
C ALA A 10 -21.04 10.78 11.37
N ILE A 11 -20.13 11.67 10.98
CA ILE A 11 -20.18 13.09 11.35
C ILE A 11 -21.38 13.78 10.69
N GLN A 12 -21.62 13.56 9.40
CA GLN A 12 -22.78 14.09 8.69
C GLN A 12 -24.11 13.61 9.29
N ALA A 13 -24.15 12.36 9.79
CA ALA A 13 -25.31 11.80 10.47
C ALA A 13 -25.50 12.30 11.92
N GLY A 14 -24.65 13.20 12.42
CA GLY A 14 -24.70 13.72 13.79
C GLY A 14 -24.31 12.70 14.85
N GLN A 15 -23.64 11.60 14.47
CA GLN A 15 -23.26 10.52 15.39
C GLN A 15 -21.92 10.76 16.08
N ALA A 16 -21.11 11.69 15.55
CA ALA A 16 -19.85 12.11 16.12
C ALA A 16 -19.51 13.53 15.64
N GLN A 17 -18.64 14.22 16.38
CA GLN A 17 -18.10 15.54 15.98
C GLN A 17 -16.63 15.47 15.55
N SER A 18 -15.93 14.40 15.92
CA SER A 18 -14.53 14.16 15.60
C SER A 18 -14.24 12.66 15.57
N ILE A 19 -13.50 12.20 14.57
CA ILE A 19 -13.11 10.81 14.37
C ILE A 19 -11.67 10.76 13.83
N VAL A 20 -10.83 9.91 14.43
CA VAL A 20 -9.55 9.52 13.83
C VAL A 20 -9.80 8.40 12.82
N ALA A 21 -9.41 8.62 11.57
CA ALA A 21 -9.60 7.67 10.48
C ALA A 21 -8.30 7.46 9.71
N GLY A 22 -8.05 6.23 9.26
CA GLY A 22 -6.78 5.91 8.62
C GLY A 22 -6.69 4.45 8.19
N GLY A 23 -5.46 3.98 8.07
CA GLY A 23 -5.12 2.58 7.84
C GLY A 23 -3.68 2.32 8.27
N MET A 24 -3.37 1.07 8.55
CA MET A 24 -2.04 0.60 8.89
C MET A 24 -1.88 -0.81 8.34
N GLU A 25 -0.68 -1.13 7.90
CA GLU A 25 -0.30 -2.47 7.44
C GLU A 25 1.17 -2.72 7.75
N ASN A 26 1.49 -3.98 8.09
CA ASN A 26 2.86 -4.46 8.16
C ASN A 26 2.92 -5.82 7.47
N MET A 27 3.19 -5.79 6.18
CA MET A 27 3.26 -6.99 5.36
C MET A 27 4.50 -7.81 5.71
N SER A 28 5.60 -7.19 6.12
CA SER A 28 6.82 -7.90 6.54
C SER A 28 6.62 -8.83 7.74
N LEU A 29 5.63 -8.53 8.60
CA LEU A 29 5.28 -9.34 9.78
C LEU A 29 4.09 -10.27 9.57
N ALA A 30 3.58 -10.40 8.34
CA ALA A 30 2.50 -11.32 8.04
C ALA A 30 2.91 -12.77 8.35
N PRO A 31 2.09 -13.54 9.09
CA PRO A 31 2.45 -14.90 9.45
C PRO A 31 2.22 -15.88 8.29
N TYR A 32 2.72 -17.09 8.48
CA TYR A 32 2.24 -18.25 7.73
C TYR A 32 1.14 -18.97 8.51
N LEU A 33 0.20 -19.57 7.79
CA LEU A 33 -0.90 -20.34 8.36
C LEU A 33 -0.86 -21.80 7.92
N LEU A 34 -1.32 -22.69 8.78
CA LEU A 34 -1.74 -24.02 8.38
C LEU A 34 -3.24 -23.98 8.03
N ASP A 35 -3.70 -24.91 7.20
CA ASP A 35 -5.14 -25.03 6.92
C ASP A 35 -5.94 -25.40 8.19
N ALA A 36 -7.27 -25.33 8.08
CA ALA A 36 -8.18 -25.61 9.18
C ALA A 36 -8.01 -27.04 9.76
N LYS A 37 -7.50 -28.01 8.99
CA LYS A 37 -7.32 -29.39 9.48
C LYS A 37 -6.24 -29.48 10.54
N ALA A 38 -5.26 -28.57 10.56
CA ALA A 38 -4.26 -28.50 11.62
C ALA A 38 -4.89 -28.42 13.02
N ARG A 39 -6.05 -27.76 13.13
CA ARG A 39 -6.78 -27.61 14.39
C ARG A 39 -7.33 -28.94 14.91
N SER A 40 -7.79 -29.82 14.02
CA SER A 40 -8.35 -31.14 14.36
C SER A 40 -7.33 -32.29 14.24
N GLY A 41 -6.14 -32.01 13.69
CA GLY A 41 -5.09 -32.98 13.39
C GLY A 41 -5.15 -33.50 11.96
N TYR A 42 -3.99 -33.57 11.30
CA TYR A 42 -3.85 -34.07 9.91
C TYR A 42 -3.96 -35.59 9.76
N ARG A 43 -3.83 -36.34 10.87
CA ARG A 43 -3.75 -37.81 10.91
C ARG A 43 -2.56 -38.41 10.15
N LEU A 44 -2.55 -38.38 8.82
CA LEU A 44 -1.51 -38.95 7.96
C LEU A 44 -1.55 -38.31 6.56
N GLY A 45 -0.39 -37.92 6.02
CA GLY A 45 -0.25 -37.29 4.70
C GLY A 45 0.30 -35.87 4.76
N ASP A 46 0.50 -35.26 3.60
CA ASP A 46 1.08 -33.91 3.47
C ASP A 46 0.09 -32.81 3.87
N GLY A 47 0.63 -31.70 4.38
CA GLY A 47 -0.08 -30.47 4.67
C GLY A 47 0.53 -29.28 3.93
N GLN A 48 -0.27 -28.23 3.73
CA GLN A 48 0.20 -26.99 3.12
C GLN A 48 0.36 -25.89 4.16
N VAL A 49 1.43 -25.12 4.00
CA VAL A 49 1.69 -23.89 4.75
C VAL A 49 1.37 -22.73 3.81
N TYR A 50 0.46 -21.85 4.22
CA TYR A 50 -0.08 -20.76 3.42
C TYR A 50 0.56 -19.45 3.83
N ASP A 51 1.04 -18.70 2.85
CA ASP A 51 1.44 -17.30 3.02
C ASP A 51 0.17 -16.43 3.13
N VAL A 52 0.04 -15.66 4.22
CA VAL A 52 -1.12 -14.79 4.46
C VAL A 52 -1.16 -13.61 3.50
N ILE A 53 -0.01 -13.07 3.11
CA ILE A 53 0.05 -11.94 2.16
C ILE A 53 -0.62 -12.37 0.86
N LEU A 54 -0.24 -13.54 0.35
CA LEU A 54 -0.85 -14.09 -0.86
C LEU A 54 -2.31 -14.43 -0.60
N ARG A 55 -2.61 -15.25 0.41
CA ARG A 55 -3.95 -15.82 0.60
C ARG A 55 -5.01 -14.76 0.88
N ASP A 56 -4.72 -13.81 1.76
CA ASP A 56 -5.71 -12.88 2.30
C ASP A 56 -5.62 -11.49 1.63
N GLY A 57 -4.49 -11.15 0.99
CA GLY A 57 -4.26 -9.83 0.38
C GLY A 57 -4.13 -9.81 -1.14
N LEU A 58 -3.37 -10.75 -1.73
CA LEU A 58 -2.91 -10.65 -3.13
C LEU A 58 -3.48 -11.69 -4.08
N MET A 59 -4.33 -12.61 -3.60
CA MET A 59 -5.00 -13.61 -4.43
C MET A 59 -6.48 -13.28 -4.60
N CYS A 60 -6.95 -13.40 -5.83
CA CYS A 60 -8.36 -13.19 -6.16
C CYS A 60 -9.19 -14.31 -5.52
N ALA A 61 -10.06 -13.98 -4.56
CA ALA A 61 -10.89 -14.97 -3.89
C ALA A 61 -11.85 -15.71 -4.83
N THR A 62 -12.20 -15.12 -5.99
CA THR A 62 -13.15 -15.71 -6.94
C THR A 62 -12.49 -16.48 -8.08
N HIS A 63 -11.32 -16.03 -8.55
CA HIS A 63 -10.62 -16.64 -9.69
C HIS A 63 -9.35 -17.41 -9.31
N GLY A 64 -8.86 -17.26 -8.08
CA GLY A 64 -7.72 -18.01 -7.57
C GLY A 64 -6.36 -17.65 -8.19
N TYR A 65 -6.23 -16.50 -8.87
CA TYR A 65 -4.95 -16.00 -9.38
C TYR A 65 -4.46 -14.76 -8.61
N HIS A 66 -3.17 -14.44 -8.75
CA HIS A 66 -2.57 -13.26 -8.14
C HIS A 66 -3.11 -11.96 -8.74
N MET A 67 -3.16 -10.87 -7.96
CA MET A 67 -3.50 -9.53 -8.45
C MET A 67 -2.62 -9.05 -9.62
N GLY A 68 -1.42 -9.59 -9.82
CA GLY A 68 -0.62 -9.25 -10.99
C GLY A 68 -1.26 -9.72 -12.30
N ILE A 69 -2.04 -10.80 -12.26
CA ILE A 69 -2.80 -11.29 -13.42
C ILE A 69 -3.99 -10.38 -13.73
N THR A 70 -4.59 -9.71 -12.75
CA THR A 70 -5.64 -8.72 -13.05
C THR A 70 -5.04 -7.52 -13.78
N ALA A 71 -3.83 -7.09 -13.41
CA ALA A 71 -3.12 -6.04 -14.13
C ALA A 71 -2.81 -6.45 -15.58
N GLU A 72 -2.38 -7.70 -15.82
CA GLU A 72 -2.21 -8.22 -17.19
C GLU A 72 -3.52 -8.23 -17.99
N ASN A 73 -4.64 -8.62 -17.36
CA ASN A 73 -5.94 -8.63 -18.01
C ASN A 73 -6.35 -7.22 -18.45
N VAL A 74 -6.18 -6.22 -17.56
CA VAL A 74 -6.44 -4.81 -17.89
C VAL A 74 -5.50 -4.32 -18.98
N ALA A 75 -4.20 -4.61 -18.87
CA ALA A 75 -3.23 -4.18 -19.88
C ALA A 75 -3.60 -4.74 -21.26
N LYS A 76 -3.98 -6.01 -21.34
CA LYS A 76 -4.43 -6.65 -22.58
C LYS A 76 -5.74 -6.07 -23.11
N GLU A 77 -6.74 -5.87 -22.25
CA GLU A 77 -8.06 -5.38 -22.65
C GLU A 77 -7.99 -3.95 -23.23
N TYR A 78 -7.19 -3.09 -22.61
CA TYR A 78 -7.07 -1.68 -23.00
C TYR A 78 -5.86 -1.39 -23.90
N GLY A 79 -5.09 -2.41 -24.30
CA GLY A 79 -3.92 -2.25 -25.16
C GLY A 79 -2.78 -1.44 -24.53
N ILE A 80 -2.61 -1.52 -23.22
CA ILE A 80 -1.55 -0.82 -22.48
C ILE A 80 -0.24 -1.60 -22.66
N THR A 81 0.68 -1.04 -23.43
CA THR A 81 1.94 -1.73 -23.75
C THR A 81 2.91 -1.73 -22.58
N ARG A 82 3.93 -2.60 -22.66
CA ARG A 82 5.02 -2.66 -21.69
C ARG A 82 5.75 -1.32 -21.56
N GLU A 83 5.99 -0.65 -22.68
CA GLU A 83 6.71 0.61 -22.76
C GLU A 83 5.94 1.72 -22.03
N MET A 84 4.61 1.76 -22.19
CA MET A 84 3.74 2.71 -21.49
C MET A 84 3.78 2.50 -19.96
N GLN A 85 3.79 1.23 -19.52
CA GLN A 85 3.88 0.89 -18.09
C GLN A 85 5.24 1.29 -17.52
N ASP A 86 6.34 0.99 -18.22
CA ASP A 86 7.70 1.32 -17.78
C ASP A 86 7.95 2.84 -17.81
N GLU A 87 7.40 3.57 -18.78
CA GLU A 87 7.47 5.03 -18.83
C GLU A 87 6.77 5.66 -17.61
N LEU A 88 5.56 5.18 -17.29
CA LEU A 88 4.81 5.64 -16.12
C LEU A 88 5.59 5.32 -14.82
N ALA A 89 6.16 4.13 -14.72
CA ALA A 89 6.96 3.71 -13.58
C ALA A 89 8.21 4.59 -13.40
N LEU A 90 8.95 4.86 -14.48
CA LEU A 90 10.11 5.75 -14.47
C LEU A 90 9.73 7.17 -14.05
N HIS A 91 8.61 7.68 -14.59
CA HIS A 91 8.09 8.99 -14.23
C HIS A 91 7.70 9.05 -12.74
N SER A 92 7.10 7.98 -12.20
CA SER A 92 6.80 7.86 -10.78
C SER A 92 8.07 7.90 -9.91
N GLN A 93 9.09 7.11 -10.26
CA GLN A 93 10.37 7.07 -9.54
C GLN A 93 11.06 8.44 -9.51
N ARG A 94 11.08 9.15 -10.65
CA ARG A 94 11.68 10.49 -10.76
C ARG A 94 10.95 11.51 -9.88
N LYS A 95 9.61 11.51 -9.87
CA LYS A 95 8.83 12.41 -9.02
C LYS A 95 9.01 12.12 -7.55
N ALA A 96 9.00 10.85 -7.14
CA ALA A 96 9.23 10.47 -5.76
C ALA A 96 10.63 10.87 -5.28
N ALA A 97 11.66 10.62 -6.08
CA ALA A 97 13.03 11.04 -5.77
C ALA A 97 13.16 12.56 -5.62
N ALA A 98 12.56 13.33 -6.54
CA ALA A 98 12.57 14.78 -6.48
C ALA A 98 11.82 15.32 -5.24
N ALA A 99 10.68 14.71 -4.89
CA ALA A 99 9.91 15.10 -3.70
C ALA A 99 10.64 14.79 -2.39
N ILE A 100 11.36 13.67 -2.34
CA ILE A 100 12.24 13.34 -1.21
C ILE A 100 13.39 14.35 -1.11
N GLU A 101 14.07 14.63 -2.22
CA GLU A 101 15.20 15.57 -2.27
C GLU A 101 14.78 17.00 -1.88
N SER A 102 13.59 17.43 -2.31
CA SER A 102 13.06 18.76 -1.97
C SER A 102 12.46 18.85 -0.56
N GLY A 103 12.39 17.74 0.19
CA GLY A 103 11.76 17.69 1.51
C GLY A 103 10.23 17.84 1.50
N ALA A 104 9.57 17.54 0.38
CA ALA A 104 8.12 17.71 0.24
C ALA A 104 7.32 16.84 1.24
N PHE A 105 7.84 15.65 1.58
CA PHE A 105 7.20 14.72 2.51
C PHE A 105 7.51 15.01 3.99
N THR A 106 8.41 15.95 4.30
CA THR A 106 8.82 16.22 5.69
C THR A 106 7.66 16.67 6.58
N ALA A 107 6.67 17.37 6.03
CA ALA A 107 5.51 17.84 6.78
C ALA A 107 4.49 16.74 7.12
N GLU A 108 4.46 15.65 6.36
CA GLU A 108 3.47 14.57 6.50
C GLU A 108 4.03 13.30 7.15
N ILE A 109 5.36 13.10 7.16
CA ILE A 109 5.99 11.94 7.78
C ILE A 109 6.27 12.20 9.28
N VAL A 110 5.69 11.36 10.13
CA VAL A 110 6.07 11.27 11.54
C VAL A 110 7.21 10.25 11.69
N PRO A 111 8.39 10.62 12.22
CA PRO A 111 9.50 9.69 12.38
C PRO A 111 9.18 8.50 13.29
N VAL A 112 9.57 7.30 12.87
CA VAL A 112 9.41 6.05 13.63
C VAL A 112 10.75 5.65 14.23
N ASN A 113 10.81 5.58 15.57
CA ASN A 113 11.99 5.15 16.30
C ASN A 113 11.96 3.63 16.52
N VAL A 114 12.85 2.91 15.85
CA VAL A 114 13.05 1.47 16.02
C VAL A 114 14.15 1.23 17.03
N VAL A 115 13.77 0.89 18.25
CA VAL A 115 14.71 0.60 19.34
C VAL A 115 15.12 -0.87 19.29
N THR A 116 16.41 -1.10 19.12
CA THR A 116 17.07 -2.40 19.32
C THR A 116 17.88 -2.36 20.61
N ARG A 117 18.29 -3.53 21.13
CA ARG A 117 18.96 -3.66 22.44
C ARG A 117 20.03 -2.62 22.76
N LYS A 118 20.82 -2.18 21.76
CA LYS A 118 21.92 -1.20 21.96
C LYS A 118 21.84 0.02 21.04
N LYS A 119 20.85 0.12 20.14
CA LYS A 119 20.79 1.15 19.10
C LYS A 119 19.35 1.53 18.78
N THR A 120 19.09 2.81 18.59
CA THR A 120 17.83 3.32 18.04
C THR A 120 18.06 3.76 16.61
N PHE A 121 17.24 3.26 15.69
CA PHE A 121 17.20 3.69 14.29
C PHE A 121 15.99 4.58 14.10
N VAL A 122 16.16 5.71 13.42
CA VAL A 122 15.06 6.64 13.12
C VAL A 122 14.70 6.47 11.65
N PHE A 123 13.46 6.06 11.38
CA PHE A 123 12.89 5.99 10.04
C PHE A 123 12.04 7.24 9.81
N SER A 124 12.49 8.11 8.91
CA SER A 124 11.80 9.39 8.60
C SER A 124 11.79 9.70 7.10
N GLN A 125 12.05 8.71 6.25
CA GLN A 125 12.10 8.84 4.80
C GLN A 125 11.61 7.53 4.18
N ASP A 126 10.84 7.62 3.10
CA ASP A 126 10.42 6.46 2.31
C ASP A 126 11.62 5.75 1.68
N GLU A 127 11.73 4.44 1.89
CA GLU A 127 12.89 3.64 1.44
C GLU A 127 12.71 2.98 0.07
N PHE A 128 11.48 2.90 -0.44
CA PHE A 128 11.16 2.17 -1.66
C PHE A 128 11.55 2.89 -2.96
N PRO A 129 11.49 4.24 -3.07
CA PRO A 129 11.90 4.93 -4.28
C PRO A 129 13.37 4.68 -4.66
N LYS A 130 13.59 4.41 -5.95
CA LYS A 130 14.90 4.13 -6.56
C LYS A 130 15.31 5.30 -7.43
N ALA A 131 16.03 6.26 -6.85
CA ALA A 131 16.44 7.49 -7.52
C ALA A 131 17.26 7.27 -8.81
N ASN A 132 17.95 6.14 -8.92
CA ASN A 132 18.76 5.76 -10.08
C ASN A 132 18.03 4.90 -11.12
N SER A 133 16.69 4.85 -11.08
CA SER A 133 15.91 4.10 -12.08
C SER A 133 16.13 4.65 -13.49
N THR A 134 16.32 3.75 -14.48
CA THR A 134 16.47 4.11 -15.89
C THR A 134 15.50 3.30 -16.76
N ALA A 135 15.24 3.80 -17.98
CA ALA A 135 14.37 3.11 -18.93
C ALA A 135 14.97 1.76 -19.36
N GLU A 136 16.29 1.68 -19.52
CA GLU A 136 17.01 0.46 -19.87
C GLU A 136 16.90 -0.59 -18.75
N ALA A 137 17.08 -0.15 -17.50
CA ALA A 137 16.95 -1.04 -16.35
C ALA A 137 15.53 -1.58 -16.20
N LEU A 138 14.51 -0.75 -16.42
CA LEU A 138 13.11 -1.18 -16.41
C LEU A 138 12.81 -2.14 -17.56
N GLY A 139 13.22 -1.81 -18.79
CA GLY A 139 13.00 -2.64 -19.97
C GLY A 139 13.66 -4.02 -19.90
N ALA A 140 14.77 -4.15 -19.15
CA ALA A 140 15.45 -5.42 -18.93
C ALA A 140 14.73 -6.37 -17.95
N LEU A 141 13.72 -5.88 -17.20
CA LEU A 141 13.02 -6.70 -16.22
C LEU A 141 12.13 -7.75 -16.88
N ARG A 142 12.16 -8.95 -16.31
CA ARG A 142 11.31 -10.06 -16.71
C ARG A 142 9.89 -9.86 -16.21
N PRO A 143 8.87 -10.33 -16.96
CA PRO A 143 7.50 -10.42 -16.47
C PRO A 143 7.41 -11.19 -15.14
N ALA A 144 6.62 -10.68 -14.19
CA ALA A 144 6.54 -11.20 -12.83
C ALA A 144 5.44 -12.25 -12.63
N PHE A 145 4.38 -12.20 -13.45
CA PHE A 145 3.15 -12.97 -13.20
C PHE A 145 2.76 -13.91 -14.35
N ASP A 146 2.88 -13.44 -15.60
CA ASP A 146 2.73 -14.26 -16.81
C ASP A 146 4.04 -14.22 -17.60
N LYS A 147 4.51 -15.37 -18.12
CA LYS A 147 5.72 -15.45 -18.95
C LYS A 147 5.63 -14.61 -20.22
N ALA A 148 4.43 -14.45 -20.77
CA ALA A 148 4.16 -13.60 -21.92
C ALA A 148 3.61 -12.21 -21.52
N GLY A 149 3.63 -11.91 -20.22
CA GLY A 149 3.05 -10.71 -19.65
C GLY A 149 3.89 -9.46 -19.83
N THR A 150 3.31 -8.35 -19.39
CA THR A 150 3.87 -6.99 -19.46
C THR A 150 4.21 -6.43 -18.08
N VAL A 151 3.62 -6.98 -17.02
CA VAL A 151 3.79 -6.52 -15.65
C VAL A 151 5.07 -7.09 -15.07
N THR A 152 5.90 -6.22 -14.49
CA THR A 152 7.20 -6.54 -13.90
C THR A 152 7.32 -5.97 -12.49
N ALA A 153 8.36 -6.38 -11.76
CA ALA A 153 8.69 -5.78 -10.47
C ALA A 153 9.07 -4.29 -10.55
N GLY A 154 9.31 -3.74 -11.75
CA GLY A 154 9.65 -2.33 -11.95
C GLY A 154 8.45 -1.44 -12.23
N ASN A 155 7.36 -2.02 -12.76
CA ASN A 155 6.13 -1.30 -13.10
C ASN A 155 4.91 -1.71 -12.25
N ALA A 156 5.12 -2.57 -11.25
CA ALA A 156 4.19 -2.84 -10.16
C ALA A 156 4.70 -2.28 -8.82
N SER A 157 3.80 -2.04 -7.87
CA SER A 157 4.17 -1.65 -6.51
C SER A 157 4.82 -2.79 -5.73
N GLY A 158 5.54 -2.44 -4.66
CA GLY A 158 6.17 -3.41 -3.76
C GLY A 158 5.23 -3.98 -2.70
N ILE A 159 5.85 -4.75 -1.81
CA ILE A 159 5.33 -5.14 -0.51
C ILE A 159 5.92 -4.14 0.49
N ASN A 160 5.08 -3.45 1.23
CA ASN A 160 5.48 -2.29 2.03
C ASN A 160 4.80 -2.29 3.39
N ASP A 161 5.43 -1.61 4.35
CA ASP A 161 4.92 -1.43 5.70
C ASP A 161 4.68 0.07 5.94
N GLY A 162 3.57 0.41 6.61
CA GLY A 162 3.26 1.80 6.88
C GLY A 162 1.90 2.02 7.53
N ALA A 163 1.70 3.24 8.03
CA ALA A 163 0.42 3.68 8.56
C ALA A 163 0.18 5.14 8.19
N ALA A 164 -1.08 5.50 7.96
CA ALA A 164 -1.51 6.87 7.72
C ALA A 164 -2.83 7.12 8.45
N ALA A 165 -2.95 8.29 9.10
CA ALA A 165 -4.15 8.68 9.84
C ALA A 165 -4.46 10.16 9.66
N LEU A 166 -5.74 10.49 9.74
CA LEU A 166 -6.29 11.84 9.67
C LEU A 166 -7.29 12.03 10.82
N VAL A 167 -7.36 13.26 11.32
CA VAL A 167 -8.44 13.70 12.20
C VAL A 167 -9.52 14.33 11.34
N ILE A 168 -10.70 13.72 11.31
CA ILE A 168 -11.87 14.22 10.58
C ILE A 168 -12.82 14.83 11.59
N MET A 169 -13.25 16.07 11.37
CA MET A 169 -14.12 16.79 12.30
C MET A 169 -15.27 17.46 11.59
N GLU A 170 -16.36 17.68 12.35
CA GLU A 170 -17.36 18.67 12.00
C GLU A 170 -16.69 20.06 11.94
N GLU A 171 -16.96 20.83 10.89
CA GLU A 171 -16.34 22.15 10.71
C GLU A 171 -16.62 23.09 11.88
N SER A 172 -17.86 23.13 12.36
CA SER A 172 -18.25 24.00 13.48
C SER A 172 -17.47 23.65 14.75
N ALA A 173 -17.30 22.35 15.04
CA ALA A 173 -16.56 21.85 16.18
C ALA A 173 -15.05 22.13 16.07
N ALA A 174 -14.48 21.96 14.87
CA ALA A 174 -13.07 22.29 14.62
C ALA A 174 -12.79 23.78 14.86
N LEU A 175 -13.66 24.67 14.34
CA LEU A 175 -13.53 26.12 14.53
C LEU A 175 -13.74 26.54 16.00
N ALA A 176 -14.70 25.94 16.69
CA ALA A 176 -14.93 26.19 18.12
C ALA A 176 -13.74 25.76 18.99
N ALA A 177 -12.99 24.73 18.56
CA ALA A 177 -11.76 24.28 19.19
C ALA A 177 -10.52 25.10 18.79
N GLY A 178 -10.66 26.14 17.94
CA GLY A 178 -9.55 26.97 17.47
C GLY A 178 -8.61 26.26 16.49
N LEU A 179 -9.06 25.17 15.85
CA LEU A 179 -8.27 24.42 14.88
C LEU A 179 -8.42 25.03 13.48
N THR A 180 -7.35 24.96 12.68
CA THR A 180 -7.36 25.35 11.25
C THR A 180 -7.48 24.09 10.39
N PRO A 181 -8.62 23.83 9.73
CA PRO A 181 -8.78 22.67 8.86
C PRO A 181 -7.84 22.73 7.65
N LEU A 182 -7.23 21.61 7.28
CA LEU A 182 -6.34 21.52 6.11
C LEU A 182 -7.11 21.38 4.79
N ALA A 183 -8.26 20.72 4.82
CA ALA A 183 -9.10 20.46 3.66
C ALA A 183 -10.56 20.18 4.08
N ARG A 184 -11.48 20.23 3.12
CA ARG A 184 -12.89 19.87 3.31
C ARG A 184 -13.24 18.65 2.44
N ILE A 185 -13.89 17.65 3.03
CA ILE A 185 -14.45 16.52 2.28
C ILE A 185 -15.72 16.99 1.59
N LYS A 186 -15.68 17.05 0.26
CA LYS A 186 -16.82 17.46 -0.57
C LYS A 186 -17.63 16.23 -0.98
N SER A 187 -18.96 16.36 -0.96
CA SER A 187 -19.90 15.43 -1.58
C SER A 187 -19.89 15.52 -3.09
#